data_AF-A0A431KB11-F1
#
_entry.id   AF-A0A431KB11-F1
#
_cell.length_a   1.000
_cell.length_b   1.000
_cell.length_c   1.000
_cell.angle_alpha   90.00
_cell.angle_beta   90.00
_cell.angle_gamma   90.00
#
_symmetry.space_group_name_H-M   'P 1'
#
loop_
_entity.id
_entity.type
_entity.pdbx_description
1 polymer ?
#
loop_
_entity_poly.entity_id
_entity_poly.type
_entity_poly.pdbx_seq_one_letter_code
_entity_poly.pdbx_strand_id
1 'polypeptide(L)'
;MMRVAVRLTAMASLMTLALGAQAASVVVPAGTGVYNGLIFVGSGTLTFSADLTSALDVGKVSVSPFGAAVGNILKDSDGLYSQVSVSAPLTSLTIDTSTNQVLGAATTGGATQVAPVLKSVSSGGSLTVTDLNVDLANKRVYATLIGGNGVGTLTNFYLWDIGSVTGSTAISGPGTFSTTLSGLSITTSGFNKFSQSLGLLSLGKAALSGVTDFGTITSVIGTPPVIPEPNTYALMGLGLAGVAAATRRRAARAN
;
A
#
# COMPACT_ATOMS: atom_id res chain seq x y z
N MET A 1 -20.36 -42.26 63.66
CA MET A 1 -21.32 -41.42 62.92
C MET A 1 -20.95 -39.96 63.11
N MET A 2 -20.58 -39.25 62.02
CA MET A 2 -20.63 -37.79 61.84
C MET A 2 -19.67 -36.94 62.73
N ARG A 3 -18.91 -35.92 62.30
CA ARG A 3 -18.95 -35.03 61.12
C ARG A 3 -17.61 -34.28 60.98
N VAL A 4 -17.26 -33.95 59.73
CA VAL A 4 -16.09 -33.22 59.22
C VAL A 4 -16.08 -31.73 59.63
N ALA A 5 -14.89 -31.14 59.79
CA ALA A 5 -14.64 -29.72 59.47
C ALA A 5 -13.17 -29.48 59.08
N VAL A 6 -12.88 -29.54 57.78
CA VAL A 6 -11.62 -29.05 57.19
C VAL A 6 -11.82 -27.57 56.85
N ARG A 7 -11.04 -26.68 57.48
CA ARG A 7 -10.97 -25.26 57.09
C ARG A 7 -9.80 -25.06 56.14
N LEU A 8 -10.09 -24.90 54.86
CA LEU A 8 -9.13 -24.49 53.83
C LEU A 8 -9.05 -22.95 53.83
N THR A 9 -7.92 -22.38 54.24
CA THR A 9 -7.60 -20.96 54.02
C THR A 9 -6.89 -20.82 52.68
N ALA A 10 -7.55 -20.19 51.71
CA ALA A 10 -6.97 -19.83 50.41
C ALA A 10 -6.23 -18.47 50.52
N MET A 11 -4.93 -18.44 50.26
CA MET A 11 -4.20 -17.21 49.97
C MET A 11 -4.26 -16.98 48.45
N ALA A 12 -4.96 -15.92 48.04
CA ALA A 12 -4.94 -15.43 46.67
C ALA A 12 -3.73 -14.51 46.49
N SER A 13 -2.70 -15.01 45.81
CA SER A 13 -1.57 -14.19 45.34
C SER A 13 -2.04 -13.36 44.15
N LEU A 14 -2.11 -12.04 44.34
CA LEU A 14 -2.41 -11.07 43.31
C LEU A 14 -1.26 -11.04 42.29
N MET A 15 -1.38 -11.80 41.19
CA MET A 15 -0.50 -11.62 40.03
C MET A 15 -0.89 -10.31 39.33
N THR A 16 -0.18 -9.23 39.63
CA THR A 16 -0.16 -8.03 38.80
C THR A 16 0.55 -8.37 37.49
N LEU A 17 -0.24 -8.76 36.49
CA LEU A 17 0.20 -8.76 35.09
C LEU A 17 0.50 -7.31 34.70
N ALA A 18 1.77 -6.98 34.54
CA ALA A 18 2.18 -5.79 33.81
C ALA A 18 1.73 -5.99 32.36
N LEU A 19 0.56 -5.46 32.02
CA LEU A 19 0.13 -5.27 30.64
C LEU A 19 1.09 -4.25 30.03
N GLY A 20 2.08 -4.73 29.28
CA GLY A 20 2.88 -3.87 28.43
C GLY A 20 1.92 -3.08 27.53
N ALA A 21 2.06 -1.75 27.52
CA ALA A 21 1.33 -0.89 26.60
C ALA A 21 1.78 -1.25 25.18
N GLN A 22 1.05 -2.14 24.52
CA GLN A 22 1.21 -2.36 23.10
C GLN A 22 0.76 -1.07 22.41
N ALA A 23 1.65 -0.45 21.63
CA ALA A 23 1.27 0.68 20.79
C ALA A 23 0.10 0.25 19.90
N ALA A 24 -1.06 0.86 20.11
CA ALA A 24 -2.26 0.50 19.36
C ALA A 24 -2.11 1.03 17.94
N SER A 25 -2.15 0.14 16.94
CA SER A 25 -2.22 0.51 15.54
C SER A 25 -3.63 0.31 14.99
N VAL A 26 -4.05 1.16 14.06
CA VAL A 26 -5.33 1.03 13.35
C VAL A 26 -5.09 0.92 11.85
N VAL A 27 -5.86 0.05 11.18
CA VAL A 27 -5.90 -0.02 9.72
C VAL A 27 -7.07 0.83 9.24
N VAL A 28 -6.78 1.83 8.40
CA VAL A 28 -7.77 2.78 7.87
C VAL A 28 -7.89 2.54 6.36
N PRO A 29 -9.06 2.11 5.87
CA PRO A 29 -9.32 1.99 4.43
C PRO A 29 -9.22 3.35 3.73
N ALA A 30 -8.50 3.40 2.61
CA ALA A 30 -8.43 4.60 1.79
C ALA A 30 -9.80 4.92 1.14
N GLY A 31 -10.10 6.21 0.98
CA GLY A 31 -11.31 6.74 0.35
C GLY A 31 -12.59 6.63 1.18
N THR A 32 -12.61 5.77 2.21
CA THR A 32 -13.83 5.45 2.98
C THR A 32 -13.63 5.45 4.50
N GLY A 33 -12.44 5.09 4.97
CA GLY A 33 -12.10 5.12 6.39
C GLY A 33 -11.84 6.54 6.87
N VAL A 34 -12.37 6.87 8.05
CA VAL A 34 -12.14 8.15 8.73
C VAL A 34 -11.25 7.92 9.94
N TYR A 35 -10.17 8.70 10.04
CA TYR A 35 -9.28 8.71 11.20
C TYR A 35 -9.01 10.16 11.63
N ASN A 36 -9.29 10.49 12.89
CA ASN A 36 -9.18 11.85 13.42
C ASN A 36 -9.86 12.93 12.54
N GLY A 37 -10.99 12.59 11.91
CA GLY A 37 -11.73 13.49 11.01
C GLY A 37 -11.12 13.66 9.61
N LEU A 38 -10.17 12.81 9.22
CA LEU A 38 -9.52 12.79 7.91
C LEU A 38 -9.90 11.53 7.14
N ILE A 39 -10.06 11.66 5.83
CA ILE A 39 -10.10 10.53 4.89
C ILE A 39 -8.76 10.48 4.19
N PHE A 40 -8.22 9.28 3.98
CA PHE A 40 -6.97 9.09 3.25
C PHE A 40 -7.23 8.76 1.79
N VAL A 41 -6.58 9.46 0.88
CA VAL A 41 -6.55 9.12 -0.55
C VAL A 41 -5.11 9.21 -1.03
N GLY A 42 -4.75 8.54 -2.11
CA GLY A 42 -3.38 8.62 -2.60
C GLY A 42 -2.97 7.47 -3.49
N SER A 43 -1.67 7.40 -3.75
CA SER A 43 -1.05 6.35 -4.54
C SER A 43 0.35 6.04 -4.05
N GLY A 44 0.82 4.85 -4.42
CA GLY A 44 2.23 4.45 -4.36
C GLY A 44 2.77 4.32 -5.79
N THR A 45 3.84 5.03 -6.10
CA THR A 45 4.51 4.97 -7.40
C THR A 45 5.84 4.25 -7.28
N LEU A 46 5.93 3.07 -7.90
CA LEU A 46 7.17 2.31 -8.06
C LEU A 46 7.89 2.80 -9.32
N THR A 47 9.12 3.27 -9.16
CA THR A 47 9.99 3.70 -10.25
C THR A 47 11.21 2.80 -10.27
N PHE A 48 11.51 2.20 -11.42
CA PHE A 48 12.64 1.28 -11.55
C PHE A 48 13.95 2.06 -11.60
N SER A 49 15.00 1.47 -11.04
CA SER A 49 16.36 1.98 -11.17
C SER A 49 16.87 1.80 -12.61
N ALA A 50 17.92 2.56 -12.96
CA ALA A 50 18.64 2.39 -14.22
C ALA A 50 19.25 0.98 -14.36
N ASP A 51 19.72 0.40 -13.26
CA ASP A 51 20.27 -0.96 -13.24
C ASP A 51 19.20 -1.99 -13.59
N LEU A 52 18.01 -1.86 -13.00
CA LEU A 52 16.90 -2.74 -13.27
C LEU A 52 16.42 -2.59 -14.71
N THR A 53 16.23 -1.38 -15.21
CA THR A 53 15.80 -1.18 -16.61
C THR A 53 16.83 -1.72 -17.60
N SER A 54 18.13 -1.55 -17.32
CA SER A 54 19.21 -2.13 -18.13
C SER A 54 19.18 -3.66 -18.12
N ALA A 55 18.94 -4.29 -16.97
CA ALA A 55 18.80 -5.75 -16.88
C ALA A 55 17.58 -6.26 -17.65
N LEU A 56 16.45 -5.53 -17.62
CA LEU A 56 15.26 -5.84 -18.40
C LEU A 56 15.52 -5.73 -19.91
N ASP A 57 16.29 -4.73 -20.34
CA ASP A 57 16.67 -4.54 -21.73
C ASP A 57 17.58 -5.65 -22.27
N VAL A 58 18.51 -6.17 -21.45
CA VAL A 58 19.30 -7.36 -21.78
C VAL A 58 18.40 -8.56 -22.02
N GLY A 59 17.36 -8.72 -21.19
CA GLY A 59 16.34 -9.76 -21.32
C GLY A 59 15.29 -9.50 -22.40
N LYS A 60 15.29 -8.33 -23.04
CA LYS A 60 14.19 -7.82 -23.89
C LYS A 60 12.81 -7.99 -23.21
N VAL A 61 12.78 -7.83 -21.89
CA VAL A 61 11.57 -8.00 -21.08
C VAL A 61 10.68 -6.80 -21.32
N SER A 62 9.43 -7.03 -21.71
CA SER A 62 8.44 -5.96 -21.81
C SER A 62 7.78 -5.71 -20.46
N VAL A 63 7.43 -4.46 -20.19
CA VAL A 63 6.73 -4.02 -18.97
C VAL A 63 5.43 -3.35 -19.36
N SER A 64 4.36 -3.67 -18.63
CA SER A 64 3.05 -3.03 -18.76
C SER A 64 2.39 -2.86 -17.38
N PRO A 65 1.55 -1.84 -17.17
CA PRO A 65 0.76 -1.72 -15.95
C PRO A 65 -0.25 -2.87 -15.83
N PHE A 66 -0.62 -3.21 -14.60
CA PHE A 66 -1.56 -4.27 -14.26
C PHE A 66 -2.59 -3.81 -13.24
N GLY A 67 -3.83 -4.28 -13.40
CA GLY A 67 -4.95 -3.94 -12.49
C GLY A 67 -5.30 -2.46 -12.54
N ALA A 68 -5.45 -1.84 -11.37
CA ALA A 68 -5.80 -0.42 -11.24
C ALA A 68 -4.59 0.53 -11.37
N ALA A 69 -3.40 0.01 -11.67
CA ALA A 69 -2.20 0.83 -11.79
C ALA A 69 -2.10 1.53 -13.15
N VAL A 70 -1.47 2.70 -13.16
CA VAL A 70 -1.17 3.48 -14.36
C VAL A 70 0.35 3.54 -14.53
N GLY A 71 0.83 3.17 -15.72
CA GLY A 71 2.25 3.16 -16.04
C GLY A 71 2.67 4.36 -16.89
N ASN A 72 3.80 4.97 -16.56
CA ASN A 72 4.60 5.80 -17.45
C ASN A 72 5.84 5.00 -17.86
N ILE A 73 5.79 4.40 -19.05
CA ILE A 73 6.79 3.47 -19.56
C ILE A 73 7.30 4.03 -20.89
N LEU A 74 8.52 4.55 -20.87
CA LEU A 74 9.13 5.24 -22.00
C LEU A 74 10.35 4.47 -22.48
N LYS A 75 10.53 4.51 -23.81
CA LYS A 75 11.69 3.96 -24.50
C LYS A 75 12.36 5.05 -25.31
N ASP A 76 13.67 4.94 -25.48
CA ASP A 76 14.45 5.81 -26.36
C ASP A 76 14.32 5.39 -27.84
N SER A 77 15.06 6.06 -28.72
CA SER A 77 15.10 5.77 -30.15
C SER A 77 15.63 4.38 -30.48
N ASP A 78 16.41 3.79 -29.58
CA ASP A 78 17.01 2.46 -29.75
C ASP A 78 16.10 1.34 -29.20
N GLY A 79 14.95 1.72 -28.64
CA GLY A 79 13.95 0.82 -28.08
C GLY A 79 14.29 0.28 -26.68
N LEU A 80 15.25 0.91 -26.00
CA LEU A 80 15.67 0.62 -24.63
C LEU A 80 14.88 1.48 -23.64
N TYR A 81 14.76 1.04 -22.40
CA TYR A 81 14.00 1.75 -21.38
C TYR A 81 14.72 3.01 -20.91
N SER A 82 14.08 4.16 -21.11
CA SER A 82 14.52 5.44 -20.55
C SER A 82 13.82 5.77 -19.24
N GLN A 83 12.60 5.26 -19.05
CA GLN A 83 11.85 5.41 -17.81
C GLN A 83 10.84 4.28 -17.65
N VAL A 84 10.76 3.71 -16.44
CA VAL A 84 9.67 2.81 -16.04
C VAL A 84 9.17 3.25 -14.68
N SER A 85 7.94 3.74 -14.64
CA SER A 85 7.26 4.16 -13.43
C SER A 85 5.82 3.67 -13.45
N VAL A 86 5.35 3.11 -12.35
CA VAL A 86 3.99 2.53 -12.23
C VAL A 86 3.36 3.01 -10.93
N SER A 87 2.24 3.71 -11.05
CA SER A 87 1.48 4.27 -9.92
C SER A 87 0.23 3.45 -9.65
N ALA A 88 0.14 2.90 -8.44
CA ALA A 88 -1.00 2.12 -7.96
C ALA A 88 -1.77 2.90 -6.89
N PRO A 89 -3.11 2.96 -6.95
CA PRO A 89 -3.91 3.62 -5.91
C PRO A 89 -3.76 2.93 -4.54
N LEU A 90 -3.79 3.75 -3.50
CA LEU A 90 -3.76 3.32 -2.10
C LEU A 90 -5.10 2.66 -1.73
N THR A 91 -5.05 1.56 -0.98
CA THR A 91 -6.23 0.84 -0.47
C THR A 91 -6.37 0.94 1.04
N SER A 92 -5.27 1.00 1.79
CA SER A 92 -5.31 1.23 3.23
C SER A 92 -3.99 1.78 3.77
N LEU A 93 -4.06 2.39 4.96
CA LEU A 93 -2.92 2.77 5.79
C LEU A 93 -3.01 2.07 7.14
N THR A 94 -1.87 1.68 7.68
CA THR A 94 -1.74 1.28 9.10
C THR A 94 -1.09 2.43 9.84
N ILE A 95 -1.73 2.92 10.91
CA ILE A 95 -1.33 4.12 11.64
C ILE A 95 -1.13 3.79 13.11
N ASP A 96 -0.03 4.25 13.69
CA ASP A 96 0.18 4.29 15.14
C ASP A 96 -0.74 5.34 15.76
N THR A 97 -1.66 4.91 16.62
CA THR A 97 -2.66 5.81 17.21
C THR A 97 -2.11 6.77 18.27
N SER A 98 -0.90 6.52 18.77
CA SER A 98 -0.23 7.38 19.75
C SER A 98 0.61 8.48 19.12
N THR A 99 1.24 8.18 17.98
CA THR A 99 2.18 9.10 17.31
C THR A 99 1.67 9.65 15.98
N ASN A 100 0.53 9.14 15.48
CA ASN A 100 -0.01 9.40 14.13
C ASN A 100 0.98 9.06 13.00
N GLN A 101 1.96 8.19 13.26
CA GLN A 101 2.88 7.73 12.22
C GLN A 101 2.24 6.64 11.38
N VAL A 102 2.41 6.74 10.07
CA VAL A 102 2.12 5.65 9.14
C VAL A 102 3.15 4.56 9.36
N LEU A 103 2.67 3.39 9.77
CA LEU A 103 3.46 2.17 9.95
C LEU A 103 3.43 1.27 8.71
N GLY A 104 2.41 1.44 7.86
CA GLY A 104 2.31 0.67 6.63
C GLY A 104 1.28 1.23 5.65
N ALA A 105 1.40 0.81 4.40
CA ALA A 105 0.55 1.25 3.30
C ALA A 105 0.31 0.10 2.31
N ALA A 106 -0.94 -0.10 1.93
CA ALA A 106 -1.32 -1.08 0.93
C ALA A 106 -1.83 -0.40 -0.34
N THR A 107 -1.51 -0.96 -1.51
CA THR A 107 -1.99 -0.49 -2.83
C THR A 107 -2.73 -1.59 -3.57
N THR A 108 -3.38 -1.25 -4.68
CA THR A 108 -3.93 -2.24 -5.63
C THR A 108 -3.47 -2.00 -7.05
N GLY A 109 -3.11 -3.08 -7.75
CA GLY A 109 -2.45 -3.04 -9.06
C GLY A 109 -0.93 -3.02 -8.95
N GLY A 110 -0.27 -3.03 -10.11
CA GLY A 110 1.19 -3.03 -10.20
C GLY A 110 1.68 -3.18 -11.64
N ALA A 111 2.72 -3.97 -11.85
CA ALA A 111 3.38 -4.12 -13.15
C ALA A 111 3.48 -5.59 -13.57
N THR A 112 3.18 -5.86 -14.85
CA THR A 112 3.46 -7.14 -15.51
C THR A 112 4.73 -7.01 -16.34
N GLN A 113 5.58 -8.02 -16.23
CA GLN A 113 6.81 -8.18 -16.97
C GLN A 113 6.70 -9.45 -17.81
N VAL A 114 7.04 -9.39 -19.10
CA VAL A 114 6.98 -10.54 -20.00
C VAL A 114 8.32 -10.71 -20.68
N ALA A 115 8.97 -11.84 -20.43
CA ALA A 115 10.22 -12.21 -21.07
C ALA A 115 9.93 -13.03 -22.34
N PRO A 116 10.50 -12.66 -23.50
CA PRO A 116 10.47 -13.50 -24.69
C PRO A 116 11.47 -14.66 -24.56
N VAL A 117 11.34 -15.64 -25.44
CA VAL A 117 12.40 -16.66 -25.61
C VAL A 117 13.61 -16.02 -26.26
N LEU A 118 14.73 -16.00 -25.55
CA LEU A 118 15.99 -15.44 -26.04
C LEU A 118 17.14 -16.38 -25.66
N LYS A 119 17.89 -16.83 -26.67
CA LYS A 119 18.94 -17.85 -26.50
C LYS A 119 19.90 -17.45 -25.38
N SER A 120 20.11 -18.37 -24.43
CA SER A 120 20.99 -18.20 -23.25
C SER A 120 20.56 -17.13 -22.25
N VAL A 121 19.48 -16.39 -22.49
CA VAL A 121 19.00 -15.30 -21.63
C VAL A 121 17.67 -15.66 -20.94
N SER A 122 16.67 -16.12 -21.69
CA SER A 122 15.37 -16.54 -21.14
C SER A 122 14.72 -17.64 -21.99
N SER A 123 14.03 -18.57 -21.34
CA SER A 123 13.14 -19.56 -21.97
C SER A 123 11.72 -19.03 -22.22
N GLY A 124 11.47 -17.75 -21.98
CA GLY A 124 10.16 -17.13 -21.97
C GLY A 124 9.46 -17.24 -20.61
N GLY A 125 8.54 -16.32 -20.35
CA GLY A 125 7.74 -16.32 -19.14
C GLY A 125 7.13 -14.97 -18.83
N SER A 126 6.43 -14.89 -17.70
CA SER A 126 5.86 -13.64 -17.21
C SER A 126 5.89 -13.57 -15.70
N LEU A 127 5.97 -12.36 -15.18
CA LEU A 127 5.85 -12.05 -13.76
C LEU A 127 5.01 -10.79 -13.60
N THR A 128 3.93 -10.89 -12.86
CA THR A 128 3.19 -9.73 -12.37
C THR A 128 3.53 -9.52 -10.91
N VAL A 129 3.94 -8.30 -10.57
CA VAL A 129 4.10 -7.83 -9.19
C VAL A 129 2.97 -6.82 -8.94
N THR A 130 2.05 -7.13 -8.03
CA THR A 130 0.84 -6.33 -7.78
C THR A 130 0.53 -6.28 -6.28
N ASP A 131 -0.35 -5.35 -5.90
CA ASP A 131 -0.91 -5.23 -4.55
C ASP A 131 0.18 -5.17 -3.47
N LEU A 132 1.00 -4.11 -3.55
CA LEU A 132 2.08 -3.89 -2.61
C LEU A 132 1.52 -3.62 -1.22
N ASN A 133 2.16 -4.20 -0.21
CA ASN A 133 1.93 -3.92 1.19
C ASN A 133 3.26 -3.59 1.85
N VAL A 134 3.43 -2.34 2.23
CA VAL A 134 4.65 -1.80 2.83
C VAL A 134 4.54 -1.87 4.34
N ASP A 135 5.56 -2.44 4.97
CA ASP A 135 5.78 -2.43 6.41
C ASP A 135 6.99 -1.54 6.72
N LEU A 136 6.71 -0.32 7.18
CA LEU A 136 7.74 0.67 7.49
C LEU A 136 8.44 0.39 8.82
N ALA A 137 7.79 -0.33 9.74
CA ALA A 137 8.38 -0.69 11.02
C ALA A 137 9.51 -1.71 10.85
N ASN A 138 9.27 -2.73 10.01
CA ASN A 138 10.26 -3.77 9.72
C ASN A 138 11.09 -3.50 8.46
N LYS A 139 10.82 -2.40 7.74
CA LYS A 139 11.47 -2.02 6.47
C LYS A 139 11.33 -3.09 5.38
N ARG A 140 10.12 -3.62 5.20
CA ARG A 140 9.82 -4.69 4.23
C ARG A 140 8.71 -4.29 3.26
N VAL A 141 8.82 -4.78 2.03
CA VAL A 141 7.75 -4.70 1.05
C VAL A 141 7.28 -6.11 0.71
N TYR A 142 5.98 -6.31 0.92
CA TYR A 142 5.27 -7.51 0.50
C TYR A 142 4.50 -7.19 -0.79
N ALA A 143 4.30 -8.21 -1.62
CA ALA A 143 3.58 -8.09 -2.87
C ALA A 143 2.82 -9.38 -3.17
N THR A 144 1.78 -9.28 -4.00
CA THR A 144 1.25 -10.44 -4.71
C THR A 144 2.06 -10.67 -5.98
N LEU A 145 2.62 -11.87 -6.12
CA LEU A 145 3.31 -12.31 -7.32
C LEU A 145 2.40 -13.24 -8.12
N ILE A 146 2.27 -13.01 -9.42
CA ILE A 146 1.62 -13.92 -10.35
C ILE A 146 2.68 -14.31 -11.39
N GLY A 147 3.27 -15.48 -11.21
CA GLY A 147 4.43 -15.91 -11.98
C GLY A 147 4.16 -17.09 -12.90
N GLY A 148 4.75 -17.03 -14.10
CA GLY A 148 4.82 -18.15 -15.04
C GLY A 148 5.74 -19.28 -14.57
N ASN A 149 5.99 -20.26 -15.44
CA ASN A 149 6.97 -21.33 -15.22
C ASN A 149 6.80 -22.10 -13.89
N GLY A 150 5.54 -22.33 -13.50
CA GLY A 150 5.18 -23.09 -12.30
C GLY A 150 5.25 -22.31 -10.98
N VAL A 151 5.44 -20.99 -11.00
CA VAL A 151 5.40 -20.17 -9.78
C VAL A 151 3.98 -19.96 -9.27
N GLY A 152 3.02 -19.70 -10.17
CA GLY A 152 1.62 -19.48 -9.81
C GLY A 152 1.42 -18.16 -9.06
N THR A 153 0.37 -18.09 -8.24
CA THR A 153 0.04 -16.90 -7.45
C THR A 153 0.54 -17.05 -6.01
N LEU A 154 1.36 -16.09 -5.56
CA LEU A 154 1.84 -15.99 -4.19
C LEU A 154 1.34 -14.66 -3.61
N THR A 155 0.46 -14.72 -2.62
CA THR A 155 -0.09 -13.51 -1.98
C THR A 155 0.76 -13.08 -0.79
N ASN A 156 0.86 -11.76 -0.58
CA ASN A 156 1.61 -11.17 0.55
C ASN A 156 3.05 -11.74 0.70
N PHE A 157 3.72 -11.93 -0.44
CA PHE A 157 5.08 -12.48 -0.51
C PHE A 157 6.11 -11.39 -0.22
N TYR A 158 7.04 -11.66 0.68
CA TYR A 158 8.12 -10.74 1.04
C TYR A 158 9.14 -10.60 -0.10
N LEU A 159 9.05 -9.48 -0.82
CA LEU A 159 9.77 -9.26 -2.07
C LEU A 159 11.03 -8.42 -1.90
N TRP A 160 10.90 -7.26 -1.26
CA TRP A 160 11.99 -6.30 -1.13
C TRP A 160 12.24 -5.89 0.32
N ASP A 161 13.51 -5.62 0.60
CA ASP A 161 13.95 -4.83 1.74
C ASP A 161 14.02 -3.36 1.38
N ILE A 162 13.79 -2.50 2.36
CA ILE A 162 13.89 -1.04 2.23
C ILE A 162 15.18 -0.58 2.90
N GLY A 163 16.11 0.00 2.13
CA GLY A 163 17.33 0.59 2.67
C GLY A 163 17.04 1.84 3.52
N SER A 164 16.36 2.82 2.93
CA SER A 164 16.06 4.10 3.57
C SER A 164 14.64 4.58 3.33
N VAL A 165 14.09 5.28 4.33
CA VAL A 165 12.80 5.98 4.26
C VAL A 165 13.07 7.46 4.46
N THR A 166 12.61 8.29 3.54
CA THR A 166 12.72 9.76 3.61
C THR A 166 11.36 10.41 3.42
N GLY A 167 11.18 11.65 3.89
CA GLY A 167 9.89 12.34 3.88
C GLY A 167 9.10 12.20 5.19
N SER A 168 7.86 12.70 5.20
CA SER A 168 7.02 12.71 6.41
C SER A 168 6.15 11.46 6.47
N THR A 169 6.36 10.65 7.51
CA THR A 169 5.49 9.51 7.84
C THR A 169 4.43 9.87 8.89
N ALA A 170 4.55 11.03 9.56
CA ALA A 170 3.56 11.49 10.52
C ALA A 170 2.45 12.28 9.84
N ILE A 171 1.19 11.95 10.14
CA ILE A 171 0.01 12.70 9.71
C ILE A 171 -0.36 13.69 10.80
N SER A 172 -0.06 14.98 10.59
CA SER A 172 -0.31 16.04 11.56
C SER A 172 -1.60 16.83 11.36
N GLY A 173 -2.37 16.52 10.30
CA GLY A 173 -3.60 17.23 9.94
C GLY A 173 -3.91 17.13 8.44
N PRO A 174 -4.87 17.93 7.93
CA PRO A 174 -5.17 18.00 6.51
C PRO A 174 -3.98 18.48 5.68
N GLY A 175 -3.75 17.85 4.53
CA GLY A 175 -2.63 18.17 3.65
C GLY A 175 -2.21 17.01 2.75
N THR A 176 -1.05 17.20 2.10
CA THR A 176 -0.40 16.18 1.29
C THR A 176 0.93 15.81 1.91
N PHE A 177 1.13 14.52 2.14
CA PHE A 177 2.33 13.95 2.72
C PHE A 177 2.99 13.04 1.69
N SER A 178 4.29 13.19 1.51
CA SER A 178 5.08 12.37 0.61
C SER A 178 6.16 11.63 1.40
N THR A 179 6.29 10.34 1.14
CA THR A 179 7.33 9.47 1.68
C THR A 179 7.98 8.72 0.53
N THR A 180 9.30 8.67 0.50
CA THR A 180 10.08 7.93 -0.49
C THR A 180 10.87 6.82 0.18
N LEU A 181 10.68 5.61 -0.34
CA LEU A 181 11.41 4.40 0.01
C LEU A 181 12.47 4.19 -1.06
N SER A 182 13.74 4.09 -0.64
CA SER A 182 14.89 3.97 -1.56
C SER A 182 15.83 2.85 -1.11
N GLY A 183 16.71 2.42 -2.03
CA GLY A 183 17.60 1.28 -1.81
C GLY A 183 16.78 0.01 -1.70
N LEU A 184 15.88 -0.21 -2.65
CA LEU A 184 15.03 -1.40 -2.66
C LEU A 184 15.88 -2.59 -3.11
N SER A 185 16.11 -3.56 -2.23
CA SER A 185 16.88 -4.76 -2.57
C SER A 185 16.00 -5.99 -2.55
N ILE A 186 16.08 -6.83 -3.57
CA ILE A 186 15.29 -8.07 -3.66
C ILE A 186 15.81 -9.12 -2.68
N THR A 187 14.90 -9.84 -2.03
CA THR A 187 15.26 -10.97 -1.18
C THR A 187 15.76 -12.13 -2.04
N THR A 188 16.57 -13.05 -1.47
CA THR A 188 17.02 -14.25 -2.19
C THR A 188 15.83 -15.08 -2.70
N SER A 189 14.78 -15.22 -1.89
CA SER A 189 13.55 -15.91 -2.29
C SER A 189 12.84 -15.16 -3.42
N GLY A 190 12.76 -13.83 -3.34
CA GLY A 190 12.21 -12.98 -4.40
C GLY A 190 12.97 -13.14 -5.72
N PHE A 191 14.30 -13.08 -5.69
CA PHE A 191 15.15 -13.28 -6.86
C PHE A 191 14.91 -14.63 -7.53
N ASN A 192 14.80 -15.71 -6.73
CA ASN A 192 14.51 -17.04 -7.23
C ASN A 192 13.14 -17.11 -7.92
N LYS A 193 12.10 -16.51 -7.31
CA LYS A 193 10.76 -16.46 -7.92
C LYS A 193 10.73 -15.60 -9.17
N PHE A 194 11.44 -14.48 -9.17
CA PHE A 194 11.56 -13.59 -10.33
C PHE A 194 12.23 -14.31 -11.51
N SER A 195 13.38 -14.92 -11.23
CA SER A 195 14.15 -15.68 -12.21
C SER A 195 13.36 -16.87 -12.76
N GLN A 196 12.66 -17.60 -11.91
CA GLN A 196 11.82 -18.72 -12.34
C GLN A 196 10.66 -18.20 -13.20
N SER A 197 9.91 -17.20 -12.73
CA SER A 197 8.72 -16.67 -13.42
C SER A 197 9.02 -16.18 -14.84
N LEU A 198 10.15 -15.49 -15.02
CA LEU A 198 10.62 -15.01 -16.32
C LEU A 198 11.43 -16.05 -17.12
N GLY A 199 11.66 -17.23 -16.57
CA GLY A 199 12.41 -18.30 -17.23
C GLY A 199 13.87 -17.92 -17.50
N LEU A 200 14.48 -17.12 -16.62
CA LEU A 200 15.83 -16.61 -16.84
C LEU A 200 16.86 -17.75 -16.86
N LEU A 201 17.69 -17.75 -17.89
CA LEU A 201 18.84 -18.63 -18.06
C LEU A 201 20.10 -17.95 -17.51
N SER A 202 21.28 -18.55 -17.67
CA SER A 202 22.52 -18.09 -17.05
C SER A 202 22.83 -16.61 -17.28
N LEU A 203 22.68 -16.11 -18.52
CA LEU A 203 22.95 -14.69 -18.82
C LEU A 203 21.87 -13.76 -18.25
N GLY A 204 20.59 -14.16 -18.32
CA GLY A 204 19.50 -13.37 -17.74
C GLY A 204 19.60 -13.28 -16.22
N LYS A 205 19.97 -14.38 -15.56
CA LYS A 205 20.25 -14.41 -14.12
C LYS A 205 21.45 -13.53 -13.77
N ALA A 206 22.52 -13.57 -14.56
CA ALA A 206 23.69 -12.73 -14.34
C ALA A 206 23.33 -11.24 -14.44
N ALA A 207 22.57 -10.86 -15.48
CA ALA A 207 22.10 -9.49 -15.65
C ALA A 207 21.26 -9.01 -14.45
N LEU A 208 20.29 -9.83 -13.99
CA LEU A 208 19.47 -9.49 -12.83
C LEU A 208 20.27 -9.50 -11.52
N SER A 209 21.28 -10.36 -11.38
CA SER A 209 22.11 -10.43 -10.17
C SER A 209 23.03 -9.21 -9.99
N GLY A 210 23.28 -8.47 -11.07
CA GLY A 210 24.01 -7.19 -11.01
C GLY A 210 23.15 -6.04 -10.46
N VAL A 211 21.83 -6.21 -10.37
CA VAL A 211 20.91 -5.18 -9.86
C VAL A 211 20.97 -5.16 -8.34
N THR A 212 21.57 -4.11 -7.79
CA THR A 212 21.67 -3.91 -6.33
C THR A 212 20.58 -3.01 -5.78
N ASP A 213 20.06 -2.11 -6.61
CA ASP A 213 18.90 -1.27 -6.31
C ASP A 213 17.81 -1.52 -7.35
N PHE A 214 16.61 -1.85 -6.91
CA PHE A 214 15.43 -2.07 -7.76
C PHE A 214 14.66 -0.78 -8.01
N GLY A 215 15.07 0.32 -7.39
CA GLY A 215 14.54 1.67 -7.58
C GLY A 215 13.88 2.21 -6.33
N THR A 216 12.79 2.97 -6.52
CA THR A 216 12.14 3.70 -5.42
C THR A 216 10.64 3.54 -5.43
N ILE A 217 10.03 3.50 -4.25
CA ILE A 217 8.58 3.64 -4.07
C ILE A 217 8.32 5.00 -3.44
N THR A 218 7.59 5.86 -4.15
CA THR A 218 7.12 7.14 -3.60
C THR A 218 5.64 7.01 -3.28
N SER A 219 5.29 7.17 -2.01
CA SER A 219 3.90 7.23 -1.55
C SER A 219 3.49 8.69 -1.39
N VAL A 220 2.36 9.05 -1.98
CA VAL A 220 1.71 10.36 -1.81
C VAL A 220 0.35 10.13 -1.17
N ILE A 221 0.17 10.70 0.02
CA ILE A 221 -1.05 10.58 0.81
C ILE A 221 -1.68 11.97 0.91
N GLY A 222 -2.90 12.11 0.40
CA GLY A 222 -3.77 13.24 0.62
C GLY A 222 -4.72 12.99 1.79
N THR A 223 -4.91 14.02 2.61
CA THR A 223 -5.87 14.03 3.72
C THR A 223 -6.85 15.19 3.55
N PRO A 224 -7.75 15.12 2.56
CA PRO A 224 -8.80 16.12 2.45
C PRO A 224 -9.59 16.17 3.78
N PRO A 225 -9.94 17.38 4.27
CA PRO A 225 -10.83 17.47 5.43
C PRO A 225 -12.16 16.81 5.06
N VAL A 226 -12.75 16.07 6.00
CA VAL A 226 -14.13 15.63 5.86
C VAL A 226 -14.98 16.90 5.96
N ILE A 227 -15.35 17.47 4.82
CA ILE A 227 -16.25 18.62 4.78
C ILE A 227 -17.60 18.10 5.28
N PRO A 228 -18.07 18.50 6.48
CA PRO A 228 -19.42 18.19 6.88
C PRO A 228 -20.32 18.93 5.90
N GLU A 229 -21.12 18.21 5.11
CA GLU A 229 -22.12 18.88 4.29
C GLU A 229 -22.92 19.81 5.22
N PRO A 230 -23.03 21.13 4.92
CA PRO A 230 -23.79 22.04 5.76
C PRO A 230 -25.24 21.58 5.78
N ASN A 231 -25.60 20.78 6.78
CA ASN A 231 -26.92 20.27 7.09
C ASN A 231 -27.92 20.48 5.95
N THR A 232 -27.88 19.67 4.90
CA THR A 232 -28.90 19.66 3.85
C THR A 232 -30.30 19.57 4.50
N TYR A 233 -30.40 18.88 5.64
CA TYR A 233 -31.58 18.85 6.50
C TYR A 233 -31.90 20.15 7.25
N ALA A 234 -30.91 20.96 7.67
CA ALA A 234 -31.19 22.26 8.30
C ALA A 234 -31.56 23.32 7.28
N LEU A 235 -30.98 23.31 6.07
CA LEU A 235 -31.40 24.19 4.98
C LEU A 235 -32.79 23.78 4.44
N MET A 236 -33.07 22.49 4.30
CA MET A 236 -34.42 22.03 3.96
C MET A 236 -35.43 22.31 5.09
N GLY A 237 -35.03 22.14 6.35
CA GLY A 237 -35.87 22.45 7.52
C GLY A 237 -36.18 23.94 7.67
N LEU A 238 -35.19 24.81 7.49
CA LEU A 238 -35.37 26.26 7.46
C LEU A 238 -36.16 26.71 6.23
N GLY A 239 -35.93 26.07 5.07
CA GLY A 239 -36.71 26.32 3.85
C GLY A 239 -38.20 26.00 4.03
N LEU A 240 -38.52 24.85 4.62
CA LEU A 240 -39.90 24.45 4.95
C LEU A 240 -40.54 25.36 6.01
N ALA A 241 -39.80 25.73 7.06
CA ALA A 241 -40.27 26.67 8.07
C ALA A 241 -40.56 28.06 7.47
N GLY A 242 -39.71 28.53 6.56
CA GLY A 242 -39.89 29.79 5.84
C GLY A 242 -41.13 29.78 4.94
N VAL A 243 -41.36 28.69 4.21
CA VAL A 243 -42.57 28.52 3.36
C VAL A 243 -43.84 28.45 4.22
N ALA A 244 -43.82 27.72 5.34
CA ALA A 244 -44.96 27.63 6.26
C ALA A 244 -45.31 28.99 6.91
N ALA A 245 -44.31 29.80 7.25
CA ALA A 245 -44.54 31.15 7.76
C ALA A 245 -45.11 32.09 6.69
N ALA A 246 -44.66 31.96 5.44
CA ALA A 246 -45.14 32.76 4.32
C ALA A 246 -46.59 32.42 3.93
N THR A 247 -46.97 31.13 3.92
CA THR A 247 -48.35 30.70 3.66
C THR A 247 -49.31 31.13 4.76
N ARG A 248 -48.89 31.05 6.03
CA ARG A 248 -49.68 31.54 7.18
C ARG A 248 -49.95 33.05 7.09
N ARG A 249 -48.96 33.86 6.67
CA ARG A 249 -49.15 35.31 6.48
C ARG A 249 -50.10 35.64 5.32
N ARG A 250 -50.11 34.84 4.25
CA ARG A 250 -51.06 35.02 3.13
C ARG A 250 -52.49 34.67 3.54
N ALA A 251 -52.68 33.58 4.28
CA ALA A 251 -53.99 33.19 4.80
C ALA A 251 -54.58 34.26 5.76
N ALA A 252 -53.75 34.88 6.60
CA ALA A 252 -54.18 35.93 7.51
C ALA A 252 -54.54 37.28 6.84
N ARG A 253 -54.17 37.49 5.57
CA ARG A 253 -54.51 38.70 4.79
C ARG A 253 -55.72 38.51 3.86
N ALA A 254 -56.25 37.28 3.76
CA ALA A 254 -57.38 36.93 2.91
C ALA A 254 -58.73 36.88 3.65
N ASN A 255 -58.74 37.26 4.93
CA ASN A 255 -59.93 37.59 5.73
C ASN A 255 -59.92 39.09 6.03
#